data_AF-A0A9X8QYI3-F1
#
_entry.id   AF-A0A9X8QYI3-F1
#
_cell.length_a   1.000
_cell.length_b   1.000
_cell.length_c   1.000
_cell.angle_alpha   90.00
_cell.angle_beta   90.00
_cell.angle_gamma   90.00
#
_symmetry.space_group_name_H-M   'P 1'
#
loop_
_entity.id
_entity.type
_entity.pdbx_description
1 polymer ?
#
loop_
_entity_poly.entity_id
_entity_poly.type
_entity_poly.pdbx_seq_one_letter_code
_entity_poly.pdbx_strand_id
1 'polypeptide(L)'
;MSTTTPSNGFIVSVAQSPTIQATALREGDSFALLGNDSPLTILARQRHLQPLWLLTLEGHDTPITLRDDEQIRPLQMLRAFDLTCQLCRRTARHVLDLPVHGTPQTWVCNHH
;
A
#
# COMPACT_ATOMS: atom_id res chain seq x y z
N MET A 1 -12.99 10.25 14.15
CA MET A 1 -12.40 11.25 13.22
C MET A 1 -10.90 11.26 13.48
N SER A 2 -10.12 10.61 12.62
CA SER A 2 -8.67 10.48 12.79
C SER A 2 -7.99 11.63 12.04
N THR A 3 -7.42 12.57 12.78
CA THR A 3 -6.66 13.69 12.24
C THR A 3 -5.31 13.21 11.71
N THR A 4 -5.10 13.32 10.41
CA THR A 4 -3.82 13.07 9.74
C THR A 4 -2.88 14.25 10.02
N THR A 5 -2.02 14.13 11.04
CA THR A 5 -1.03 15.18 11.34
C THR A 5 0.13 15.08 10.35
N PRO A 6 0.58 16.19 9.73
CA PRO A 6 1.76 16.17 8.86
C PRO A 6 2.97 15.62 9.61
N SER A 7 3.74 14.77 8.93
CA SER A 7 4.92 14.11 9.49
C SER A 7 6.02 15.13 9.75
N ASN A 8 6.01 15.67 10.97
CA ASN A 8 7.03 16.53 11.53
C ASN A 8 8.32 15.71 11.80
N GLY A 9 9.01 15.28 10.75
CA GLY A 9 10.25 14.47 10.81
C GLY A 9 10.63 13.89 9.44
N PHE A 10 11.78 13.23 9.34
CA PHE A 10 12.20 12.54 8.12
C PHE A 10 12.13 11.02 8.30
N ILE A 11 11.60 10.35 7.27
CA ILE A 11 11.48 8.89 7.21
C ILE A 11 12.50 8.40 6.20
N VAL A 12 13.31 7.42 6.60
CA VAL A 12 14.18 6.69 5.69
C VAL A 12 13.47 5.40 5.32
N SER A 13 13.30 5.19 4.03
CA SER A 13 12.58 4.07 3.46
C SER A 13 13.44 3.30 2.47
N VAL A 14 13.00 2.07 2.18
CA VAL A 14 13.49 1.28 1.06
C VAL A 14 12.46 1.37 -0.05
N ALA A 15 12.91 1.75 -1.25
CA ALA A 15 12.06 1.84 -2.42
C ALA A 15 11.32 0.51 -2.65
N GLN A 16 10.03 0.61 -2.97
CA GLN A 16 9.25 -0.57 -3.31
C GLN A 16 9.61 -1.04 -4.72
N SER A 17 9.56 -2.35 -4.95
CA SER A 17 9.68 -2.91 -6.29
C SER A 17 8.61 -2.32 -7.22
N PRO A 18 8.93 -2.11 -8.52
CA PRO A 18 7.97 -1.55 -9.49
C PRO A 18 6.78 -2.49 -9.75
N THR A 19 6.94 -3.77 -9.41
CA THR A 19 5.86 -4.75 -9.41
C THR A 19 5.80 -5.44 -8.06
N ILE A 20 4.60 -5.89 -7.70
CA ILE A 20 4.35 -6.71 -6.51
C ILE A 20 3.47 -7.90 -6.89
N GLN A 21 3.41 -8.88 -5.99
CA GLN A 21 2.42 -9.95 -6.10
C GLN A 21 1.03 -9.45 -5.71
N ALA A 22 0.00 -9.94 -6.39
CA ALA A 22 -1.39 -9.58 -6.11
C ALA A 22 -1.82 -9.89 -4.66
N THR A 23 -1.19 -10.87 -3.99
CA THR A 23 -1.42 -11.15 -2.56
C THR A 23 -1.21 -9.96 -1.64
N ALA A 24 -0.33 -9.02 -2.01
CA ALA A 24 0.00 -7.85 -1.19
C ALA A 24 -1.03 -6.72 -1.28
N LEU A 25 -1.94 -6.78 -2.26
CA LEU A 25 -3.03 -5.82 -2.43
C LEU A 25 -4.06 -5.90 -1.30
N ARG A 26 -4.63 -4.77 -0.90
CA ARG A 26 -5.69 -4.65 0.10
C ARG A 26 -6.86 -3.85 -0.46
N GLU A 27 -7.99 -3.91 0.23
CA GLU A 27 -9.14 -3.04 -0.06
C GLU A 27 -8.70 -1.57 0.06
N GLY A 28 -9.13 -0.75 -0.90
CA GLY A 28 -8.71 0.64 -1.07
C GLY A 28 -7.42 0.84 -1.86
N ASP A 29 -6.66 -0.21 -2.18
CA ASP A 29 -5.47 -0.07 -3.04
C ASP A 29 -5.87 0.18 -4.49
N SER A 30 -5.02 0.92 -5.20
CA SER A 30 -5.09 1.08 -6.65
C SER A 30 -3.90 0.44 -7.33
N PHE A 31 -4.13 -0.25 -8.44
CA PHE A 31 -3.08 -0.91 -9.21
C PHE A 31 -3.37 -0.91 -10.71
N ALA A 32 -2.41 -1.34 -11.50
CA ALA A 32 -2.53 -1.57 -12.93
C ALA A 32 -2.02 -2.98 -13.26
N LEU A 33 -2.66 -3.63 -14.24
CA LEU A 33 -2.16 -4.89 -14.79
C LEU A 33 -0.94 -4.63 -15.67
N LEU A 34 -0.02 -5.58 -15.76
CA LEU A 34 1.15 -5.42 -16.63
C LEU A 34 0.69 -5.32 -18.10
N GLY A 35 1.12 -4.25 -18.78
CA GLY A 35 0.73 -3.95 -20.15
C GLY A 35 -0.59 -3.19 -20.31
N ASN A 36 -1.28 -2.86 -19.22
CA ASN A 36 -2.44 -1.98 -19.23
C ASN A 36 -2.29 -0.89 -18.16
N ASP A 37 -2.17 0.36 -18.58
CA ASP A 37 -1.96 1.48 -17.67
C ASP A 37 -3.24 2.01 -16.99
N SER A 38 -4.39 1.40 -17.28
CA SER A 38 -5.66 1.79 -16.66
C SER A 38 -5.66 1.44 -15.16
N PRO A 39 -5.89 2.41 -14.27
CA PRO A 39 -5.94 2.15 -12.83
C PRO A 39 -7.19 1.36 -12.47
N LEU A 40 -7.02 0.42 -11.54
CA LEU A 40 -8.07 -0.42 -10.94
C LEU A 40 -8.02 -0.24 -9.43
N THR A 41 -9.10 0.24 -8.83
CA THR A 41 -9.23 0.44 -7.38
C THR A 41 -10.01 -0.71 -6.76
N ILE A 42 -9.49 -1.32 -5.70
CA ILE A 42 -10.12 -2.46 -5.03
C ILE A 42 -11.16 -1.97 -4.03
N LEU A 43 -12.42 -2.35 -4.23
CA LEU A 43 -13.49 -2.12 -3.25
C LEU A 43 -13.59 -3.27 -2.25
N ALA A 44 -13.45 -4.52 -2.73
CA ALA A 44 -13.52 -5.70 -1.88
C ALA A 44 -12.63 -6.82 -2.44
N ARG A 45 -12.11 -7.67 -1.56
CA ARG A 45 -11.36 -8.89 -1.95
C ARG A 45 -11.89 -10.13 -1.24
N GLN A 46 -12.14 -11.18 -2.01
CA GLN A 46 -12.60 -12.46 -1.49
C GLN A 46 -11.71 -13.60 -1.98
N ARG A 47 -11.39 -14.52 -1.07
CA ARG A 47 -10.74 -15.78 -1.43
C ARG A 47 -11.78 -16.68 -2.10
N HIS A 48 -11.56 -17.06 -3.35
CA HIS A 48 -12.48 -17.96 -4.05
C HIS A 48 -12.00 -19.41 -3.97
N LEU A 49 -10.84 -19.69 -4.57
CA LEU A 49 -10.14 -20.97 -4.53
C LEU A 49 -8.65 -20.67 -4.31
N GLN A 50 -7.84 -21.58 -3.78
CA GLN A 50 -6.39 -21.35 -3.80
C GLN A 50 -5.86 -21.75 -5.18
N PRO A 51 -5.03 -20.92 -5.85
CA PRO A 51 -4.39 -19.67 -5.41
C PRO A 51 -5.03 -18.39 -5.99
N LEU A 52 -6.37 -18.28 -6.04
CA LEU A 52 -7.14 -17.23 -6.71
C LEU A 52 -7.87 -16.29 -5.74
N TRP A 53 -7.77 -14.99 -6.01
CA TRP A 53 -8.57 -13.92 -5.43
C TRP A 53 -9.62 -13.43 -6.41
N LEU A 54 -10.83 -13.22 -5.90
CA LEU A 54 -11.87 -12.47 -6.59
C LEU A 54 -11.85 -11.03 -6.07
N LEU A 55 -11.70 -10.05 -6.95
CA LEU A 55 -11.64 -8.63 -6.61
C LEU A 55 -12.84 -7.89 -7.20
N THR A 56 -13.59 -7.19 -6.35
CA THR A 56 -14.57 -6.21 -6.79
C THR A 56 -13.86 -4.87 -6.94
N LEU A 57 -14.02 -4.24 -8.10
CA LEU A 57 -13.31 -3.01 -8.45
C LEU A 57 -14.27 -1.83 -8.60
N GLU A 58 -13.77 -0.63 -8.33
CA GLU A 58 -14.53 0.61 -8.53
C GLU A 58 -14.84 0.82 -10.02
N GLY A 59 -16.11 1.06 -10.35
CA GLY A 59 -16.54 1.26 -11.73
C GLY A 59 -16.64 -0.02 -12.58
N HIS A 60 -16.54 -1.22 -11.96
CA HIS A 60 -16.70 -2.50 -12.65
C HIS A 60 -17.82 -3.34 -12.04
N ASP A 61 -18.76 -3.78 -12.87
CA ASP A 61 -19.89 -4.64 -12.43
C ASP A 61 -19.49 -6.11 -12.25
N THR A 62 -18.43 -6.54 -12.96
CA THR A 62 -17.92 -7.91 -12.89
C THR A 62 -16.63 -7.95 -12.08
N PRO A 63 -16.56 -8.79 -11.02
CA PRO A 63 -15.31 -9.01 -10.32
C PRO A 63 -14.25 -9.59 -11.25
N ILE A 64 -12.99 -9.26 -10.98
CA ILE A 64 -11.84 -9.86 -11.68
C ILE A 64 -11.23 -10.96 -10.82
N THR A 65 -10.56 -11.92 -11.45
CA THR A 65 -9.82 -12.96 -10.73
C THR A 65 -8.33 -12.74 -10.92
N LEU A 66 -7.56 -12.71 -9.82
CA LEU A 66 -6.09 -12.68 -9.85
C LEU A 66 -5.51 -13.89 -9.13
N ARG A 67 -4.36 -14.37 -9.60
CA ARG A 67 -3.59 -15.38 -8.85
C ARG A 67 -2.73 -14.74 -7.76
N ASP A 68 -2.43 -15.49 -6.71
CA ASP A 68 -1.57 -15.06 -5.61
C ASP A 68 -0.20 -14.54 -6.08
N ASP A 69 0.39 -15.25 -7.04
CA ASP A 69 1.72 -15.02 -7.60
C ASP A 69 1.73 -14.01 -8.76
N GLU A 70 0.55 -13.55 -9.19
CA GLU A 70 0.41 -12.65 -10.33
C GLU A 70 1.08 -11.31 -10.05
N GLN A 71 1.94 -10.88 -10.98
CA GLN A 71 2.66 -9.62 -10.88
C GLN A 71 1.76 -8.48 -11.36
N ILE A 72 1.66 -7.44 -10.55
CA ILE A 72 0.89 -6.22 -10.84
C ILE A 72 1.74 -4.99 -10.52
N ARG A 73 1.38 -3.85 -11.12
CA ARG A 73 2.02 -2.57 -10.82
C ARG A 73 1.19 -1.81 -9.80
N PRO A 74 1.69 -1.60 -8.57
CA PRO A 74 0.95 -0.84 -7.58
C PRO A 74 0.97 0.65 -7.96
N LEU A 75 -0.18 1.32 -7.87
CA LEU A 75 -0.31 2.75 -8.14
C LEU A 75 -0.53 3.54 -6.85
N GLN A 76 -1.29 2.98 -5.91
CA GLN A 76 -1.51 3.55 -4.59
C GLN A 76 -1.72 2.44 -3.57
N MET A 77 -0.95 2.45 -2.49
CA MET A 77 -1.08 1.52 -1.38
C MET A 77 -0.86 2.24 -0.05
N LEU A 78 -1.93 2.84 0.49
CA LEU A 78 -1.85 3.54 1.76
C LEU A 78 -1.73 2.54 2.92
N ARG A 79 -0.70 2.70 3.75
CA ARG A 79 -0.45 1.87 4.92
C ARG A 79 -0.14 2.74 6.12
N ALA A 80 -0.72 2.37 7.26
CA ALA A 80 -0.40 2.98 8.54
C ALA A 80 0.75 2.22 9.22
N PHE A 81 1.76 2.96 9.68
CA PHE A 81 2.90 2.45 10.42
C PHE A 81 3.06 3.20 11.73
N ASP A 82 3.28 2.48 12.81
CA ASP A 82 3.71 3.08 14.07
C ASP A 82 5.25 3.06 14.07
N LEU A 83 5.84 4.24 13.82
CA LEU A 83 7.29 4.40 13.73
C LEU A 83 7.82 5.00 15.02
N THR A 84 8.98 4.53 15.48
CA THR A 84 9.64 5.02 16.70
C THR A 84 10.87 5.83 16.31
N CYS A 85 10.97 7.07 16.81
CA CYS A 85 12.10 7.95 16.57
C CYS A 85 13.37 7.31 17.13
N GLN A 86 14.42 7.18 16.31
CA GLN A 86 15.66 6.55 16.74
C GLN A 86 16.41 7.34 17.83
N LEU A 87 16.17 8.64 17.93
CA LEU A 87 16.89 9.52 18.86
C LEU A 87 16.19 9.62 20.22
N CYS A 88 14.88 9.95 20.24
CA CYS A 88 14.14 10.17 21.49
C CYS A 88 13.12 9.08 21.84
N ARG A 89 13.02 8.01 21.05
CA ARG A 89 12.11 6.86 21.26
C ARG A 89 10.62 7.19 21.32
N ARG A 90 10.21 8.41 20.96
CA ARG A 90 8.80 8.74 20.75
C ARG A 90 8.25 7.91 19.59
N THR A 91 7.06 7.35 19.72
CA THR A 91 6.34 6.67 18.64
C THR A 91 5.28 7.59 18.05
N ALA A 92 5.13 7.58 16.73
CA ALA A 92 4.06 8.28 16.03
C ALA A 92 3.51 7.40 14.90
N ARG A 93 2.22 7.59 14.61
CA ARG A 93 1.55 6.90 13.52
C ARG A 93 1.69 7.70 12.23
N HIS A 94 2.19 7.06 11.18
CA HIS A 94 2.37 7.64 9.86
C HIS A 94 1.55 6.87 8.83
N VAL A 95 0.87 7.57 7.94
CA VAL A 95 0.23 6.96 6.76
C VAL A 95 1.11 7.24 5.56
N LEU A 96 1.59 6.18 4.92
CA LEU A 96 2.50 6.25 3.78
C LEU A 96 1.87 5.57 2.58
N ASP A 97 2.03 6.19 1.41
CA ASP A 97 1.75 5.56 0.14
C ASP A 97 2.99 4.80 -0.34
N LEU A 98 2.95 3.46 -0.31
CA LEU A 98 4.17 2.65 -0.47
C LEU A 98 4.85 2.75 -1.85
N PRO A 99 4.14 2.83 -3.00
CA PRO A 99 4.79 3.02 -4.29
C PRO A 99 5.55 4.34 -4.39
N VAL A 100 5.08 5.39 -3.71
CA VAL A 100 5.70 6.72 -3.71
C VAL A 100 6.80 6.83 -2.66
N HIS A 101 6.53 6.36 -1.45
CA HIS A 101 7.40 6.59 -0.29
C HIS A 101 8.28 5.41 0.07
N GLY A 102 8.04 4.22 -0.49
CA GLY A 102 8.69 2.98 -0.09
C GLY A 102 8.23 2.45 1.27
N THR A 103 8.83 1.34 1.70
CA THR A 103 8.59 0.76 3.01
C THR A 103 9.48 1.45 4.05
N PRO A 104 8.93 2.03 5.13
CA PRO A 104 9.72 2.72 6.13
C PRO A 104 10.64 1.75 6.87
N GLN A 105 11.90 2.15 7.08
CA GLN A 105 12.88 1.42 7.90
C GLN A 105 13.14 2.13 9.21
N THR A 106 13.29 3.45 9.14
CA THR A 106 13.58 4.27 10.31
C THR A 106 12.99 5.66 10.18
N TRP A 107 12.80 6.32 11.31
CA TRP A 107 12.21 7.65 11.41
C TRP A 107 12.96 8.45 12.48
N VAL A 108 13.10 9.75 12.21
CA VAL A 108 13.58 10.74 13.17
C VAL A 108 12.57 11.89 13.20
N CYS A 109 12.09 12.23 14.38
CA CYS A 109 11.17 13.35 14.57
C CYS A 109 11.88 14.70 14.44
N ASN A 110 11.15 15.77 14.16
CA ASN A 110 11.65 17.14 13.99
C ASN A 110 12.07 17.85 15.29
N HIS A 111 12.23 17.13 16.39
CA HIS A 111 12.78 17.68 17.63
C HIS A 111 14.31 17.60 17.69
N HIS A 112 14.93 17.09 16.62
CA HIS A 112 16.36 16.86 16.46
C HIS A 112 16.74 17.14 15.00
#